data_AF-A0A7V1SLA2-F1
#
_entry.id   AF-A0A7V1SLA2-F1
#
_cell.length_a   1.000
_cell.length_b   1.000
_cell.length_c   1.000
_cell.angle_alpha   90.00
_cell.angle_beta   90.00
_cell.angle_gamma   90.00
#
_symmetry.space_group_name_H-M   'P 1'
#
loop_
_entity.id
_entity.type
_entity.pdbx_description
1 polymer ?
#
loop_
_entity_poly.entity_id
_entity_poly.type
_entity_poly.pdbx_seq_one_letter_code
_entity_poly.pdbx_strand_id
1 'polypeptide(L)' 'YIDRVLTRLTFSGAIYVSAVCVLPTILIYRLNVPFYFGGTALLIVVGVAMDTTNQIESHLLTRHYESFMKKGFGKAR' A
#
# COMPACT_ATOMS: atom_id res chain seq x y z
N TYR A 1 15.27 -19.86 -1.64
CA TYR A 1 15.54 -18.93 -2.76
C TYR A 1 14.60 -17.72 -2.70
N ILE A 2 13.28 -17.93 -2.76
CA ILE A 2 12.27 -16.87 -2.59
C ILE A 2 12.47 -16.10 -1.28
N ASP A 3 12.74 -16.81 -0.18
CA ASP A 3 12.98 -16.20 1.12
C ASP A 3 14.13 -15.16 1.09
N ARG A 4 15.26 -15.53 0.47
CA ARG A 4 16.43 -14.66 0.32
C ARG A 4 16.12 -13.40 -0.52
N VAL A 5 15.25 -13.52 -1.52
CA VAL A 5 14.80 -12.40 -2.34
C VAL A 5 13.83 -11.52 -1.55
N LEU A 6 12.86 -12.12 -0.84
CA LEU A 6 11.92 -11.40 0.02
C LEU A 6 12.66 -10.58 1.07
N THR A 7 13.64 -11.17 1.79
CA THR A 7 14.41 -10.47 2.82
C THR A 7 15.15 -9.25 2.27
N ARG A 8 15.74 -9.33 1.07
CA ARG A 8 16.41 -8.18 0.43
C ARG A 8 15.42 -7.07 0.09
N LEU A 9 14.22 -7.45 -0.34
CA LEU A 9 13.18 -6.53 -0.76
C LEU A 9 12.53 -5.84 0.46
N THR A 10 12.20 -6.59 1.52
CA THR A 10 11.69 -6.03 2.78
C THR A 10 12.74 -5.22 3.52
N PHE A 11 14.03 -5.58 3.45
CA PHE A 11 15.10 -4.79 4.03
C PHE A 11 15.18 -3.37 3.42
N SER A 12 15.15 -3.26 2.09
CA SER A 12 15.10 -1.97 1.41
C SER A 12 13.79 -1.21 1.70
N GLY A 13 12.66 -1.92 1.77
CA GLY A 13 11.37 -1.34 2.12
C GLY A 13 11.33 -0.74 3.54
N ALA A 14 11.90 -1.44 4.53
CA ALA A 14 11.96 -0.98 5.91
C ALA A 14 12.78 0.32 6.05
N ILE A 15 13.92 0.40 5.35
CA ILE A 15 14.74 1.61 5.32
C ILE A 15 13.94 2.78 4.75
N TYR A 16 13.25 2.57 3.63
CA TYR A 16 12.41 3.62 3.01
C TYR A 16 11.31 4.12 3.94
N VAL A 17 10.53 3.20 4.55
CA VAL A 17 9.44 3.58 5.46
C VAL A 17 9.97 4.32 6.69
N SER A 18 11.08 3.86 7.26
CA SER A 18 11.70 4.52 8.41
C SER A 18 12.14 5.96 8.10
N ALA A 19 12.70 6.21 6.91
CA ALA A 19 13.08 7.55 6.49
C ALA A 19 11.87 8.50 6.34
N VAL A 20 10.76 8.02 5.77
CA VAL A 20 9.52 8.79 5.62
C VAL A 20 8.91 9.16 6.97
N CYS A 21 8.98 8.28 7.97
CA CYS A 21 8.50 8.57 9.32
C CYS A 21 9.31 9.63 10.07
N VAL A 22 10.63 9.66 9.86
CA VAL A 22 11.55 10.57 10.57
C VAL A 22 11.52 11.98 9.96
N LEU A 23 11.19 12.10 8.67
CA LEU A 23 11.06 13.35 7.93
C LEU A 23 10.24 14.44 8.67
N PRO A 24 8.97 14.21 9.08
CA PRO A 24 8.18 15.22 9.79
C PRO A 24 8.81 15.62 11.13
N THR A 25 9.41 14.68 11.87
CA THR A 25 10.08 14.97 13.14
C THR A 25 11.26 15.94 12.95
N ILE A 26 12.05 15.75 11.88
CA ILE A 26 13.15 16.66 11.54
C ILE A 26 12.63 18.03 11.13
N LEU A 27 11.56 18.10 10.33
CA LEU A 27 10.97 19.37 9.91
C LEU A 27 10.42 20.17 11.10
N ILE A 28 9.71 19.51 12.03
CA ILE A 28 9.16 20.17 13.23
C ILE A 28 10.31 20.74 14.08
N TYR A 29 11.38 19.98 14.28
CA TYR A 29 12.52 20.42 15.09
C TYR A 29 13.31 21.59 14.47
N ARG A 30 13.49 21.58 13.14
CA ARG A 30 14.29 22.61 12.43
C ARG A 30 13.51 23.86 12.04
N LEU A 31 12.25 23.73 11.65
CA LEU A 31 11.44 24.83 11.10
C LEU A 31 10.39 25.37 12.08
N ASN A 32 10.22 24.75 13.26
CA ASN A 32 9.30 25.20 14.32
C ASN A 32 7.85 25.39 13.86
N VAL A 33 7.44 24.72 12.77
CA VAL A 33 6.07 24.75 12.26
C VAL A 33 5.29 23.63 12.96
N PRO A 34 4.17 23.91 13.64
CA PRO A 34 3.36 22.89 14.29
C PRO A 34 2.64 22.06 13.21
N PHE A 35 3.29 20.98 12.76
CA PHE A 35 2.64 19.99 11.93
C PHE A 35 1.65 19.19 12.80
N TYR A 36 0.35 19.43 12.57
CA TYR A 36 -0.73 18.64 13.17
C TYR A 36 -0.72 17.18 12.67
N PHE A 37 -0.09 16.92 11.52
CA PHE A 37 0.12 15.60 10.93
C PHE A 37 1.56 15.14 11.19
N GLY A 38 1.80 14.44 12.31
CA GLY A 38 3.10 13.86 12.65
C GLY A 38 3.44 12.57 11.89
N GLY A 39 4.59 11.97 12.21
CA GLY A 39 5.06 10.71 11.58
C GLY A 39 4.11 9.53 11.74
N THR A 40 3.40 9.43 12.87
CA THR A 40 2.40 8.39 13.12
C THR A 40 1.16 8.56 12.25
N ALA A 41 0.71 9.80 12.02
CA ALA A 41 -0.44 10.07 11.15
C ALA A 41 -0.13 9.70 9.69
N LEU A 42 1.10 9.97 9.23
CA LEU A 42 1.55 9.55 7.90
C LEU A 42 1.57 8.03 7.74
N LEU A 43 2.03 7.29 8.75
CA LEU A 43 2.00 5.82 8.72
C LEU A 43 0.58 5.28 8.58
N ILE A 44 -0.37 5.83 9.34
CA ILE A 44 -1.77 5.43 9.29
C ILE A 44 -2.37 5.73 7.92
N VAL A 45 -2.15 6.93 7.38
CA VAL A 45 -2.71 7.34 6.07
C VAL A 45 -2.18 6.45 4.95
N VAL A 46 -0.88 6.18 4.91
CA VAL A 46 -0.29 5.32 3.87
C VAL A 46 -0.76 3.88 4.02
N GLY A 47 -0.84 3.36 5.26
CA GLY A 47 -1.35 2.01 5.53
C GLY A 47 -2.80 1.84 5.07
N VAL A 48 -3.69 2.75 5.48
CA VAL A 48 -5.10 2.72 5.10
C VAL A 48 -5.27 2.94 3.59
N ALA A 49 -4.47 3.80 2.96
CA ALA A 49 -4.51 3.99 1.51
C ALA A 49 -4.12 2.70 0.76
N MET A 50 -3.05 2.02 1.17
CA MET A 50 -2.67 0.72 0.59
C MET A 50 -3.74 -0.34 0.80
N ASP A 51 -4.32 -0.43 2.00
CA ASP A 51 -5.41 -1.36 2.30
C ASP A 51 -6.64 -1.07 1.42
N THR A 52 -6.97 0.21 1.22
CA THR A 52 -8.09 0.63 0.37
C THR A 52 -7.83 0.28 -1.09
N THR A 53 -6.63 0.54 -1.62
CA THR A 53 -6.27 0.18 -3.00
C THR A 53 -6.37 -1.32 -3.23
N ASN A 54 -5.82 -2.13 -2.33
CA ASN A 54 -5.90 -3.59 -2.41
C ASN A 54 -7.36 -4.09 -2.36
N GLN A 55 -8.20 -3.45 -1.53
CA GLN A 55 -9.61 -3.78 -1.42
C GLN A 55 -10.37 -3.43 -2.71
N ILE A 56 -10.08 -2.28 -3.33
CA ILE A 56 -10.66 -1.87 -4.62
C ILE A 56 -10.23 -2.84 -5.74
N GLU A 57 -8.95 -3.20 -5.80
CA GLU A 57 -8.43 -4.14 -6.80
C GLU A 57 -9.11 -5.51 -6.72
N SER A 58 -9.30 -6.06 -5.52
CA SER A 58 -9.99 -7.36 -5.36
C SER A 58 -11.46 -7.33 -5.84
N HIS A 59 -12.17 -6.22 -5.61
CA HIS A 59 -13.54 -6.04 -6.11
C HIS A 59 -13.59 -5.88 -7.64
N LEU A 60 -12.65 -5.15 -8.22
CA LEU A 60 -12.54 -4.98 -9.68
C LEU A 60 -12.17 -6.30 -10.36
N LEU A 61 -11.20 -7.04 -9.81
CA LEU A 61 -10.84 -8.36 -10.31
C LEU A 61 -12.04 -9.30 -10.30
N THR A 62 -12.83 -9.33 -9.23
CA THR A 62 -14.06 -10.16 -9.16
C THR A 62 -15.05 -9.80 -10.27
N ARG A 63 -15.28 -8.51 -10.54
CA ARG A 63 -16.15 -8.06 -11.65
C ARG A 63 -15.61 -8.47 -13.02
N HIS A 64 -14.30 -8.36 -13.23
CA HIS A 64 -13.67 -8.80 -14.47
C HIS A 64 -13.72 -10.32 -14.63
N TYR A 65 -13.51 -11.08 -13.56
CA TYR A 65 -13.67 -12.55 -13.53
C TYR A 65 -15.10 -12.98 -13.86
N GLU A 66 -16.13 -12.34 -13.30
CA GLU A 66 -17.54 -12.64 -13.64
C GLU A 66 -17.84 -12.39 -15.13
N SER A 67 -17.26 -11.35 -15.73
CA SER A 67 -17.45 -11.04 -17.15
C SER A 67 -16.78 -12.07 -18.08
N PHE A 68 -15.59 -12.58 -17.72
CA PHE A 68 -14.93 -13.67 -18.45
C PHE A 68 -15.65 -15.02 -18.26
N MET A 69 -16.07 -15.36 -17.03
CA MET A 69 -16.81 -16.59 -16.73
C MET A 69 -18.18 -16.62 -17.42
N LYS A 70 -18.93 -15.50 -17.44
CA LYS A 70 -20.25 -15.42 -18.05
C LYS A 70 -20.22 -15.50 -19.59
N LYS A 71 -19.10 -15.11 -20.22
CA LYS A 71 -18.90 -15.23 -21.68
C LYS A 71 -18.56 -16.67 -22.11
N GLY A 72 -18.07 -17.51 -21.19
CA GLY A 72 -17.73 -18.92 -21.45
C GLY A 72 -18.93 -19.89 -21.48
N PHE A 73 -20.02 -19.57 -20.77
CA PHE A 73 -21.24 -20.41 -20.75
C PHE A 73 -22.30 -20.00 -21.78
N GLY A 74 -21.87 -19.36 -22.87
CA GLY A 74 -22.69 -19.19 -24.05
C GLY A 74 -22.86 -20.51 -24.79
N LYS A 75 -23.90 -21.27 -24.42
CA LYS A 75 -24.59 -22.24 -25.30
C LYS A 75 -23.77 -23.49 -25.66
N ALA A 76 -23.53 -24.36 -24.68
CA ALA A 76 -23.52 -25.79 -24.97
C ALA A 76 -24.98 -26.21 -25.18
N ARG A 77 -25.30 -26.62 -26.42
CA ARG A 77 -26.55 -27.28 -26.78
C ARG A 77 -26.65 -28.64 -26.08
#